data_AF-A0A9E2MGZ5-F1
#
_entry.id   AF-A0A9E2MGZ5-F1
#
_cell.length_a   1.000
_cell.length_b   1.000
_cell.length_c   1.000
_cell.angle_alpha   90.00
_cell.angle_beta   90.00
_cell.angle_gamma   90.00
#
_symmetry.space_group_name_H-M   'P 1'
#
loop_
_entity.id
_entity.type
_entity.pdbx_description
1 polymer ?
#
loop_
_entity_poly.entity_id
_entity_poly.type
_entity_poly.pdbx_seq_one_letter_code
_entity_poly.pdbx_strand_id
1 'polypeptide(L)'
;MQKLQIRLTVFAILVVALLSISAVPTNIALAENAKPPFVRLSVINKSQFEFSLILYGPDQYSISVPAHSDGSWIVDRGMYSFVMRACNISKTGTLDMSIYQIIHVPICGGNAGAKGDKYHHIDVADYVKPVKIKIRNKTFEPIGLYIRTLEKHYFLNLEPGEIQYLILPKDQYVYSYVVCEQLVSGYYTPKVSPPFDLKCPTK
;
A
#
# COMPACT_ATOMS: atom_id res chain seq x y z
N MET A 1 84.34 31.91 -5.45
CA MET A 1 83.45 30.93 -4.79
C MET A 1 82.08 31.47 -4.34
N GLN A 2 81.86 32.80 -4.27
CA GLN A 2 80.62 33.40 -3.73
C GLN A 2 79.40 33.34 -4.68
N LYS A 3 79.60 33.24 -6.01
CA LYS A 3 78.51 33.17 -7.00
C LYS A 3 77.80 31.81 -7.09
N LEU A 4 78.41 30.74 -6.56
CA LEU A 4 77.83 29.39 -6.60
C LEU A 4 76.83 29.15 -5.45
N GLN A 5 77.07 29.77 -4.28
CA GLN A 5 76.19 29.62 -3.12
C GLN A 5 74.83 30.33 -3.29
N ILE A 6 74.78 31.43 -4.04
CA ILE A 6 73.53 32.18 -4.27
C ILE A 6 72.57 31.41 -5.19
N ARG A 7 73.08 30.56 -6.10
CA ARG A 7 72.23 29.75 -6.99
C ARG A 7 71.61 28.54 -6.28
N LEU A 8 72.29 27.99 -5.28
CA LEU A 8 71.79 26.86 -4.49
C LEU A 8 70.70 27.26 -3.50
N THR A 9 70.78 28.44 -2.90
CA THR A 9 69.76 28.93 -1.96
C THR A 9 68.46 29.32 -2.65
N VAL A 10 68.51 29.93 -3.84
CA VAL A 10 67.30 30.28 -4.61
C VAL A 10 66.56 29.01 -5.09
N PHE A 11 67.29 27.96 -5.46
CA PHE A 11 66.67 26.69 -5.88
C PHE A 11 66.03 25.93 -4.71
N ALA A 12 66.66 25.95 -3.53
CA ALA A 12 66.12 25.31 -2.33
C ALA A 12 64.81 25.97 -1.86
N ILE A 13 64.70 27.29 -1.93
CA ILE A 13 63.48 28.02 -1.56
C ILE A 13 62.34 27.73 -2.56
N LEU A 14 62.65 27.58 -3.85
CA LEU A 14 61.65 27.25 -4.87
C LEU A 14 61.09 25.82 -4.71
N VAL A 15 61.93 24.85 -4.33
CA VAL A 15 61.51 23.45 -4.11
C VAL A 15 60.67 23.30 -2.85
N VAL A 16 60.96 24.06 -1.79
CA VAL A 16 60.12 24.07 -0.56
C VAL A 16 58.77 24.75 -0.81
N ALA A 17 58.70 25.75 -1.69
CA ALA A 17 57.43 26.39 -2.08
C ALA A 17 56.55 25.52 -3.00
N LEU A 18 57.12 24.60 -3.78
CA LEU A 18 56.33 23.67 -4.60
C LEU A 18 55.81 22.45 -3.82
N LEU A 19 56.45 22.08 -2.71
CA LEU A 19 56.05 20.92 -1.89
C LEU A 19 54.94 21.22 -0.87
N SER A 20 54.52 22.47 -0.72
CA SER A 20 53.46 22.88 0.21
C SER A 20 52.04 22.90 -0.41
N ILE A 21 51.88 22.54 -1.69
CA ILE A 21 50.57 22.58 -2.38
C ILE A 21 49.86 21.19 -2.41
N SER A 22 50.52 20.10 -2.03
CA SER A 22 49.98 18.73 -2.16
C SER A 22 49.17 18.19 -0.97
N ALA A 23 48.89 19.00 0.05
CA ALA A 23 48.19 18.56 1.26
C ALA A 23 46.94 19.39 1.60
N VAL A 24 46.21 19.85 0.58
CA VAL A 24 44.80 20.22 0.82
C VAL A 24 44.02 18.91 0.84
N PRO A 25 43.47 18.45 1.99
CA PRO A 25 42.52 17.36 1.96
C PRO A 25 41.33 17.84 1.16
N THR A 26 41.27 17.45 -0.11
CA THR A 26 40.05 17.46 -0.88
C THR A 26 39.15 16.42 -0.24
N ASN A 27 38.51 16.80 0.87
CA ASN A 27 37.25 16.21 1.32
C ASN A 27 36.17 16.60 0.32
N ILE A 28 36.40 16.31 -0.97
CA ILE A 28 35.33 16.12 -1.92
C ILE A 28 34.83 14.73 -1.58
N ALA A 29 34.02 14.66 -0.52
CA ALA A 29 33.02 13.62 -0.42
C ALA A 29 32.22 13.76 -1.71
N LEU A 30 32.59 12.94 -2.70
CA LEU A 30 31.80 12.70 -3.88
C LEU A 30 30.39 12.45 -3.37
N ALA A 31 29.48 13.38 -3.69
CA ALA A 31 28.06 13.22 -3.49
C ALA A 31 27.62 12.03 -4.34
N GLU A 32 27.85 10.85 -3.81
CA GLU A 32 27.55 9.57 -4.41
C GLU A 32 26.03 9.46 -4.46
N ASN A 33 25.46 9.80 -5.61
CA ASN A 33 24.10 9.45 -6.00
C ASN A 33 23.03 9.90 -4.99
N ALA A 34 23.07 11.15 -4.53
CA ALA A 34 21.95 11.73 -3.80
C ALA A 34 20.75 11.78 -4.76
N LYS A 35 19.89 10.75 -4.69
CA LYS A 35 18.62 10.73 -5.41
C LYS A 35 17.90 12.06 -5.11
N PRO A 36 17.27 12.69 -6.11
CA PRO A 36 16.55 13.94 -5.87
C PRO A 36 15.58 13.74 -4.70
N PRO A 37 15.46 14.72 -3.78
CA PRO A 37 14.75 14.52 -2.51
C PRO A 37 13.26 14.22 -2.70
N PHE A 38 12.76 14.44 -3.91
CA PHE A 38 11.37 14.23 -4.28
C PHE A 38 11.17 12.98 -5.14
N VAL A 39 9.92 12.54 -5.16
CA VAL A 39 9.45 11.42 -5.96
C VAL A 39 8.07 11.73 -6.55
N ARG A 40 7.73 11.08 -7.66
CA ARG A 40 6.41 11.22 -8.29
C ARG A 40 5.42 10.23 -7.69
N LEU A 41 4.27 10.74 -7.29
CA LEU A 41 3.06 9.97 -6.99
C LEU A 41 2.04 10.23 -8.09
N SER A 42 1.54 9.18 -8.73
CA SER A 42 0.44 9.30 -9.70
C SER A 42 -0.76 8.48 -9.23
N VAL A 43 -1.96 9.00 -9.46
CA VAL A 43 -3.22 8.33 -9.14
C VAL A 43 -4.06 8.27 -10.40
N ILE A 44 -4.56 7.09 -10.72
CA ILE A 44 -5.45 6.83 -11.85
C ILE A 44 -6.79 6.40 -11.28
N ASN A 45 -7.78 7.30 -11.25
CA ASN A 45 -9.07 7.03 -10.63
C ASN A 45 -10.12 6.64 -11.67
N LYS A 46 -10.31 5.34 -11.88
CA LYS A 46 -11.38 4.81 -12.75
C LYS A 46 -12.72 4.65 -12.04
N SER A 47 -12.78 4.94 -10.75
CA SER A 47 -14.02 4.78 -9.98
C SER A 47 -15.01 5.90 -10.24
N GLN A 48 -16.28 5.61 -9.96
CA GLN A 48 -17.39 6.56 -10.01
C GLN A 48 -17.44 7.49 -8.78
N PHE A 49 -16.48 7.38 -7.87
CA PHE A 49 -16.38 8.19 -6.66
C PHE A 49 -15.06 8.97 -6.65
N GLU A 50 -15.01 10.03 -5.86
CA GLU A 50 -13.75 10.70 -5.55
C GLU A 50 -12.83 9.77 -4.76
N PHE A 51 -11.55 9.80 -5.11
CA PHE A 51 -10.47 9.19 -4.34
C PHE A 51 -9.82 10.24 -3.45
N SER A 52 -9.57 9.94 -2.18
CA SER A 52 -8.78 10.80 -1.31
C SER A 52 -7.64 10.04 -0.63
N LEU A 53 -6.52 10.71 -0.46
CA LEU A 53 -5.32 10.19 0.19
C LEU A 53 -4.69 11.29 1.03
N ILE A 54 -4.59 11.04 2.33
CA ILE A 54 -3.86 11.88 3.27
C ILE A 54 -2.59 11.15 3.66
N LEU A 55 -1.45 11.80 3.50
CA LEU A 55 -0.12 11.27 3.84
C LEU A 55 0.45 12.06 5.02
N TYR A 56 0.95 11.33 6.02
CA TYR A 56 1.61 11.85 7.21
C TYR A 56 3.03 11.28 7.28
N GLY A 57 4.05 12.13 7.14
CA GLY A 57 5.45 11.70 7.14
C GLY A 57 6.41 12.88 7.23
N PRO A 58 7.50 12.90 6.45
CA PRO A 58 8.42 14.04 6.35
C PRO A 58 7.72 15.39 6.06
N ASP A 59 6.66 15.35 5.27
CA ASP A 59 5.73 16.45 5.03
C ASP A 59 4.29 15.90 5.04
N GLN A 60 3.29 16.77 4.96
CA GLN A 60 1.87 16.38 4.95
C GLN A 60 1.22 16.73 3.63
N TYR A 61 0.58 15.73 3.02
CA TYR A 61 -0.10 15.88 1.74
C TYR A 61 -1.55 15.48 1.86
N SER A 62 -2.45 16.29 1.29
CA SER A 62 -3.86 15.97 1.12
C SER A 62 -4.17 15.97 -0.37
N ILE A 63 -4.45 14.77 -0.89
CA ILE A 63 -4.66 14.53 -2.32
C ILE A 63 -6.12 14.11 -2.50
N SER A 64 -6.79 14.77 -3.44
CA SER A 64 -8.13 14.41 -3.90
C SER A 64 -8.13 14.30 -5.43
N VAL A 65 -8.73 13.23 -5.93
CA VAL A 65 -8.80 12.90 -7.36
C VAL A 65 -10.26 12.63 -7.73
N PRO A 66 -10.89 13.48 -8.55
CA PRO A 66 -12.28 13.29 -8.97
C PRO A 66 -12.54 11.94 -9.63
N ALA A 67 -13.81 11.56 -9.69
CA ALA A 67 -14.25 10.36 -10.40
C ALA A 67 -13.80 10.38 -11.86
N HIS A 68 -13.37 9.23 -12.39
CA HIS A 68 -12.94 9.06 -13.79
C HIS A 68 -11.84 10.04 -14.24
N SER A 69 -10.90 10.37 -13.35
CA SER A 69 -9.80 11.30 -13.61
C SER A 69 -8.47 10.81 -13.05
N ASP A 70 -7.40 11.42 -13.53
CA ASP A 70 -6.03 11.09 -13.12
C ASP A 70 -5.33 12.34 -12.59
N GLY A 71 -4.33 12.14 -11.73
CA GLY A 71 -3.48 13.24 -11.24
C GLY A 71 -2.08 12.78 -10.88
N SER A 72 -1.17 13.74 -10.76
CA SER A 72 0.23 13.48 -10.39
C SER A 72 0.75 14.58 -9.48
N TRP A 73 1.50 14.18 -8.47
CA TRP A 73 2.11 15.05 -7.47
C TRP A 73 3.59 14.73 -7.32
N ILE A 74 4.33 15.73 -6.85
CA ILE A 74 5.70 15.59 -6.41
C ILE A 74 5.66 15.60 -4.88
N VAL A 75 6.23 14.56 -4.27
CA VAL A 75 6.16 14.28 -2.83
C VAL A 75 7.59 14.07 -2.34
N ASP A 76 7.91 14.50 -1.12
CA ASP A 76 9.20 14.17 -0.51
C ASP A 76 9.38 12.66 -0.35
N ARG A 77 10.63 12.21 -0.47
CA ARG A 77 10.98 10.81 -0.25
C ARG A 77 10.91 10.48 1.23
N GLY A 78 10.33 9.33 1.54
CA GLY A 78 10.32 8.79 2.90
C GLY A 78 9.21 7.79 3.13
N MET A 79 9.10 7.34 4.37
CA MET A 79 7.99 6.51 4.83
C MET A 79 6.84 7.39 5.31
N TYR A 80 5.63 7.11 4.82
CA TYR A 80 4.42 7.82 5.20
C TYR A 80 3.43 6.87 5.84
N SER A 81 2.76 7.32 6.90
CA SER A 81 1.48 6.76 7.30
C SER A 81 0.39 7.39 6.43
N PHE A 82 -0.59 6.61 5.99
CA PHE A 82 -1.66 7.13 5.13
C PHE A 82 -3.05 6.86 5.69
N VAL A 83 -3.98 7.73 5.30
CA VAL A 83 -5.42 7.50 5.34
C VAL A 83 -5.92 7.62 3.91
N MET A 84 -6.39 6.52 3.33
CA MET A 84 -6.85 6.43 1.95
C MET A 84 -8.34 6.13 1.95
N ARG A 85 -9.13 6.91 1.21
CA ARG A 85 -10.54 6.66 0.98
C ARG A 85 -10.79 6.42 -0.50
N ALA A 86 -11.41 5.29 -0.79
CA ALA A 86 -11.81 4.90 -2.13
C ALA A 86 -13.07 4.04 -2.05
N CYS A 87 -13.97 4.17 -3.02
CA CYS A 87 -15.24 3.42 -3.02
C CYS A 87 -16.06 3.59 -1.72
N ASN A 88 -16.01 4.77 -1.11
CA ASN A 88 -16.63 5.09 0.18
C ASN A 88 -16.12 4.22 1.36
N ILE A 89 -14.95 3.61 1.23
CA ILE A 89 -14.28 2.86 2.29
C ILE A 89 -12.96 3.55 2.59
N SER A 90 -12.67 3.76 3.88
CA SER A 90 -11.40 4.28 4.35
C SER A 90 -10.51 3.14 4.84
N LYS A 91 -9.22 3.21 4.53
CA LYS A 91 -8.18 2.34 5.06
C LYS A 91 -6.96 3.16 5.45
N THR A 92 -6.27 2.68 6.47
CA THR A 92 -5.01 3.24 6.92
C THR A 92 -3.89 2.25 6.71
N GLY A 93 -2.65 2.75 6.64
CA GLY A 93 -1.48 1.91 6.46
C GLY A 93 -0.21 2.73 6.34
N THR A 94 0.83 2.11 5.80
CA THR A 94 2.10 2.77 5.49
C THR A 94 2.43 2.65 4.02
N LEU A 95 3.08 3.69 3.49
CA LEU A 95 3.46 3.81 2.09
C LEU A 95 4.92 4.26 2.02
N ASP A 96 5.74 3.52 1.28
CA ASP A 96 7.12 3.88 1.00
C ASP A 96 7.21 4.75 -0.25
N MET A 97 7.53 6.02 -0.06
CA MET A 97 7.76 7.01 -1.11
C MET A 97 9.25 7.15 -1.46
N SER A 98 10.09 6.15 -1.14
CA SER A 98 11.48 6.09 -1.62
C SER A 98 11.58 5.79 -3.12
N ILE A 99 10.48 5.40 -3.75
CA ILE A 99 10.35 5.09 -5.17
C ILE A 99 9.08 5.71 -5.71
N TYR A 100 9.00 5.91 -7.03
CA TYR A 100 7.76 6.40 -7.63
C TYR A 100 6.64 5.40 -7.38
N GLN A 101 5.42 5.91 -7.24
CA GLN A 101 4.24 5.11 -6.95
C GLN A 101 3.13 5.50 -7.91
N ILE A 102 2.40 4.50 -8.41
CA ILE A 102 1.19 4.68 -9.22
C ILE A 102 0.06 3.94 -8.54
N ILE A 103 -0.93 4.70 -8.06
CA ILE A 103 -2.13 4.18 -7.41
C ILE A 103 -3.22 4.00 -8.46
N HIS A 104 -3.74 2.79 -8.60
CA HIS A 104 -4.85 2.46 -9.50
C HIS A 104 -6.12 2.30 -8.70
N VAL A 105 -7.10 3.19 -8.89
CA VAL A 105 -8.43 3.07 -8.27
C VAL A 105 -9.38 2.38 -9.24
N PRO A 106 -9.85 1.16 -8.96
CA PRO A 106 -10.74 0.43 -9.86
C PRO A 106 -12.17 0.98 -9.80
N ILE A 107 -13.00 0.57 -10.76
CA ILE A 107 -14.46 0.73 -10.66
C ILE A 107 -14.95 -0.05 -9.44
N CYS A 108 -15.69 0.63 -8.56
CA CYS A 108 -16.18 0.04 -7.33
C CYS A 108 -17.26 -1.00 -7.65
N GLY A 109 -17.11 -2.22 -7.11
CA GLY A 109 -18.00 -3.35 -7.37
C GLY A 109 -17.70 -4.14 -8.66
N GLY A 110 -16.73 -3.71 -9.49
CA GLY A 110 -16.30 -4.44 -10.68
C GLY A 110 -15.48 -5.71 -10.34
N ASN A 111 -15.15 -6.53 -11.33
CA ASN A 111 -14.18 -7.63 -11.16
C ASN A 111 -12.76 -7.05 -11.03
N ALA A 112 -11.91 -7.69 -10.21
CA ALA A 112 -10.56 -7.19 -9.96
C ALA A 112 -9.72 -7.62 -11.17
N GLY A 113 -8.86 -6.74 -11.66
CA GLY A 113 -7.79 -7.17 -12.54
C GLY A 113 -6.89 -8.18 -11.81
N ALA A 114 -6.17 -9.01 -12.56
CA ALA A 114 -5.08 -9.77 -11.98
C ALA A 114 -4.11 -8.80 -11.29
N LYS A 115 -3.68 -9.14 -10.08
CA LYS A 115 -2.70 -8.37 -9.32
C LYS A 115 -1.50 -8.12 -10.23
N GLY A 116 -1.25 -6.87 -10.59
CA GLY A 116 -0.09 -6.54 -11.39
C GLY A 116 1.14 -6.66 -10.50
N ASP A 117 2.00 -7.64 -10.74
CA ASP A 117 3.30 -7.81 -10.04
C ASP A 117 4.33 -6.71 -10.37
N LYS A 118 3.86 -5.56 -10.88
CA LYS A 118 4.74 -4.45 -11.22
C LYS A 118 5.06 -3.72 -9.92
N TYR A 119 6.32 -3.84 -9.51
CA TYR A 119 6.95 -2.91 -8.56
C TYR A 119 6.49 -1.48 -8.91
N HIS A 120 6.12 -0.68 -7.91
CA HIS A 120 5.57 0.70 -8.02
C HIS A 120 4.07 0.83 -8.29
N HIS A 121 3.34 -0.26 -8.48
CA HIS A 121 1.89 -0.20 -8.70
C HIS A 121 1.12 -0.62 -7.45
N ILE A 122 0.25 0.26 -6.99
CA ILE A 122 -0.65 0.00 -5.87
C ILE A 122 -2.04 -0.14 -6.46
N ASP A 123 -2.57 -1.35 -6.47
CA ASP A 123 -3.97 -1.56 -6.81
C ASP A 123 -4.83 -1.33 -5.56
N VAL A 124 -5.63 -0.27 -5.58
CA VAL A 124 -6.56 0.06 -4.49
C VAL A 124 -7.60 -1.05 -4.30
N ALA A 125 -7.84 -1.88 -5.32
CA ALA A 125 -8.65 -3.09 -5.19
C ALA A 125 -8.12 -4.06 -4.13
N ASP A 126 -6.83 -4.02 -3.83
CA ASP A 126 -6.26 -4.86 -2.78
C ASP A 126 -6.61 -4.38 -1.38
N TYR A 127 -6.86 -3.07 -1.22
CA TYR A 127 -7.10 -2.44 0.08
C TYR A 127 -8.59 -2.26 0.40
N VAL A 128 -9.40 -1.84 -0.58
CA VAL A 128 -10.79 -1.41 -0.32
C VAL A 128 -11.83 -2.23 -1.06
N LYS A 129 -11.46 -3.15 -1.94
CA LYS A 129 -12.47 -3.81 -2.77
C LYS A 129 -13.38 -4.69 -1.90
N PRO A 130 -14.69 -4.41 -1.87
CA PRO A 130 -15.62 -5.34 -1.26
C PRO A 130 -15.75 -6.58 -2.16
N VAL A 131 -15.76 -7.74 -1.52
CA VAL A 131 -15.88 -9.05 -2.13
C VAL A 131 -17.34 -9.47 -2.04
N LYS A 132 -17.97 -9.69 -3.20
CA LYS A 132 -19.26 -10.37 -3.27
C LYS A 132 -19.01 -11.85 -3.02
N ILE A 133 -19.33 -12.33 -1.84
CA ILE A 133 -19.24 -13.74 -1.46
C ILE A 133 -20.55 -14.45 -1.74
N LYS A 134 -20.47 -15.72 -2.13
CA LYS A 134 -21.62 -16.61 -2.31
C LYS A 134 -21.74 -17.49 -1.07
N ILE A 135 -22.83 -17.37 -0.34
CA ILE A 135 -23.13 -18.16 0.86
C ILE A 135 -24.21 -19.18 0.49
N ARG A 136 -24.02 -20.44 0.89
CA ARG A 136 -24.98 -21.51 0.58
C ARG A 136 -25.33 -22.29 1.83
N ASN A 137 -26.62 -22.48 2.08
CA ASN A 137 -27.06 -23.47 3.04
C ASN A 137 -27.08 -24.85 2.37
N LYS A 138 -26.11 -25.71 2.69
CA LYS A 138 -26.03 -27.10 2.20
C LYS A 138 -26.65 -28.11 3.15
N THR A 139 -27.50 -27.67 4.05
CA THR A 139 -28.16 -28.53 5.03
C THR A 139 -29.62 -28.71 4.69
N PHE A 140 -30.31 -29.54 5.47
CA PHE A 140 -31.73 -29.83 5.32
C PHE A 140 -32.60 -29.01 6.28
N GLU A 141 -32.02 -28.06 7.01
CA GLU A 141 -32.70 -27.20 7.99
C GLU A 141 -32.36 -25.72 7.76
N PRO A 142 -33.21 -24.78 8.20
CA PRO A 142 -32.90 -23.36 8.12
C PRO A 142 -31.72 -22.99 9.04
N ILE A 143 -30.85 -22.10 8.58
CA ILE A 143 -29.66 -21.67 9.33
C ILE A 143 -29.66 -20.14 9.51
N GLY A 144 -29.48 -19.72 10.76
CA GLY A 144 -29.09 -18.34 11.10
C GLY A 144 -27.58 -18.19 11.11
N LEU A 145 -27.03 -17.48 10.12
CA LEU A 145 -25.62 -17.15 10.00
C LEU A 145 -25.34 -15.75 10.53
N TYR A 146 -24.43 -15.67 11.49
CA TYR A 146 -23.89 -14.41 12.00
C TYR A 146 -22.43 -14.25 11.56
N ILE A 147 -22.13 -13.15 10.87
CA ILE A 147 -20.77 -12.80 10.41
C ILE A 147 -20.46 -11.39 10.91
N ARG A 148 -19.30 -11.18 11.56
CA ARG A 148 -18.95 -9.87 12.11
C ARG A 148 -17.47 -9.54 12.11
N THR A 149 -17.17 -8.24 12.14
CA THR A 149 -15.92 -7.66 12.64
C THR A 149 -16.18 -7.03 14.03
N LEU A 150 -15.29 -6.16 14.51
CA LEU A 150 -15.56 -5.32 15.69
C LEU A 150 -16.59 -4.22 15.41
N GLU A 151 -16.68 -3.75 14.17
CA GLU A 151 -17.48 -2.56 13.80
C GLU A 151 -18.71 -2.91 12.96
N LYS A 152 -18.69 -4.05 12.27
CA LYS A 152 -19.73 -4.43 11.30
C LYS A 152 -20.28 -5.81 11.63
N HIS A 153 -21.61 -5.91 11.61
CA HIS A 153 -22.33 -7.13 11.94
C HIS A 153 -23.34 -7.44 10.84
N TYR A 154 -23.38 -8.70 10.44
CA TYR A 154 -24.26 -9.21 9.38
C TYR A 154 -24.98 -10.44 9.93
N PHE A 155 -26.30 -10.46 9.78
CA PHE A 155 -27.14 -11.58 10.16
C PHE A 155 -27.96 -12.01 8.94
N LEU A 156 -27.91 -13.30 8.62
CA LEU A 156 -28.58 -13.89 7.46
C LEU A 156 -29.35 -15.11 7.94
N ASN A 157 -30.62 -15.21 7.57
CA ASN A 157 -31.38 -16.46 7.69
C ASN A 157 -31.42 -17.09 6.30
N LEU A 158 -31.01 -18.36 6.20
CA LEU A 158 -30.99 -19.10 4.95
C LEU A 158 -31.84 -20.36 5.07
N GLU A 159 -32.82 -20.51 4.19
CA GLU A 159 -33.61 -21.74 4.02
C GLU A 159 -32.74 -22.88 3.46
N PRO A 160 -33.16 -24.15 3.61
CA PRO A 160 -32.46 -25.29 3.01
C PRO A 160 -32.21 -25.12 1.50
N GLY A 161 -30.96 -25.23 1.07
CA GLY A 161 -30.56 -25.05 -0.33
C GLY A 161 -30.48 -23.60 -0.81
N GLU A 162 -30.84 -22.62 0.03
CA GLU A 162 -30.82 -21.21 -0.35
C GLU A 162 -29.39 -20.71 -0.62
N ILE A 163 -29.28 -19.82 -1.59
CA ILE A 163 -28.05 -19.14 -1.96
C ILE A 163 -28.25 -17.63 -1.76
N GLN A 164 -27.46 -17.04 -0.87
CA GLN A 164 -27.41 -15.60 -0.69
C GLN A 164 -26.06 -15.04 -1.10
N TYR A 165 -26.07 -13.78 -1.56
CA TYR A 165 -24.86 -13.04 -1.88
C TYR A 165 -24.68 -11.92 -0.87
N LEU A 166 -23.52 -11.90 -0.20
CA LEU A 166 -23.16 -10.85 0.73
C LEU A 166 -21.96 -10.09 0.19
N ILE A 167 -21.98 -8.77 0.30
CA ILE A 167 -20.87 -7.91 -0.11
C ILE A 167 -20.10 -7.51 1.14
N LEU A 168 -18.91 -8.07 1.32
CA LEU A 168 -18.06 -7.85 2.48
C LEU A 168 -16.77 -7.12 2.09
N PRO A 169 -16.35 -6.05 2.79
CA PRO A 169 -14.97 -5.56 2.71
C PRO A 169 -13.93 -6.68 2.85
N LYS A 170 -12.76 -6.55 2.20
CA LYS A 170 -11.62 -7.43 2.49
C LYS A 170 -11.18 -7.19 3.94
N ASP A 171 -11.52 -8.13 4.81
CA ASP A 171 -11.17 -8.12 6.23
C ASP A 171 -11.18 -9.56 6.79
N GLN A 172 -10.77 -9.72 8.05
CA GLN A 172 -10.96 -10.96 8.79
C GLN A 172 -12.25 -10.87 9.60
N TYR A 173 -13.18 -11.79 9.33
CA TYR A 173 -14.45 -11.89 10.00
C TYR A 173 -14.46 -13.06 10.97
N VAL A 174 -15.20 -12.91 12.06
CA VAL A 174 -15.64 -14.04 12.90
C VAL A 174 -17.03 -14.43 12.42
N TYR A 175 -17.25 -15.72 12.18
CA TYR A 175 -18.58 -16.24 11.87
C TYR A 175 -19.03 -17.22 12.94
N SER A 176 -20.35 -17.32 13.12
CA SER A 176 -20.98 -18.35 13.93
C SER A 176 -22.36 -18.69 13.40
N TYR A 177 -22.74 -19.95 13.43
CA TYR A 177 -24.09 -20.43 13.13
C TYR A 177 -24.37 -21.72 13.89
N VAL A 178 -25.65 -22.00 14.14
CA VAL A 178 -26.10 -23.25 14.76
C VAL A 178 -26.61 -24.18 13.67
N VAL A 179 -26.15 -25.42 13.68
CA VAL A 179 -26.53 -26.45 12.72
C VAL A 179 -26.36 -27.83 13.36
N CYS A 180 -27.24 -28.79 13.08
CA CYS A 180 -27.12 -30.16 13.56
C CYS A 180 -26.85 -30.22 15.08
N GLU A 181 -27.57 -29.38 15.86
CA GLU A 181 -27.43 -29.22 17.32
C GLU A 181 -26.04 -28.75 17.81
N GLN A 182 -25.20 -28.23 16.91
CA GLN A 182 -23.85 -27.77 17.21
C GLN A 182 -23.66 -26.31 16.82
N LEU A 183 -22.95 -25.56 17.68
CA LEU A 183 -22.48 -24.22 17.35
C LEU A 183 -21.18 -24.34 16.55
N VAL A 184 -21.21 -23.94 15.29
CA VAL A 184 -20.02 -23.83 14.44
C VAL A 184 -19.56 -22.38 14.45
N SER A 185 -18.29 -22.14 14.79
CA SER A 185 -17.68 -20.82 14.72
C SER A 185 -16.27 -20.88 14.16
N GLY A 186 -15.78 -19.75 13.66
CA GLY A 186 -14.44 -19.66 13.10
C GLY A 186 -14.12 -18.30 12.49
N TYR A 187 -13.00 -18.25 11.78
CA TYR A 187 -12.57 -17.07 11.04
C TYR A 187 -12.82 -17.24 9.55
N TYR A 188 -13.22 -16.16 8.89
CA TYR A 188 -13.48 -16.13 7.45
C TYR A 188 -12.87 -14.89 6.82
N THR A 189 -12.12 -15.09 5.74
CA THR A 189 -11.63 -14.01 4.87
C THR A 189 -12.41 -14.06 3.56
N PRO A 190 -13.14 -13.00 3.18
CA PRO A 190 -13.95 -12.96 1.97
C PRO A 190 -13.15 -13.28 0.71
N LYS A 191 -13.63 -14.26 -0.06
CA LYS A 191 -13.06 -14.65 -1.37
C LYS A 191 -14.19 -14.80 -2.38
N VAL A 192 -13.94 -14.41 -3.64
CA VAL A 192 -14.92 -14.56 -4.74
C VAL A 192 -15.22 -16.05 -5.00
N SER A 193 -14.21 -16.89 -4.81
CA SER A 193 -14.28 -18.34 -4.92
C SER A 193 -13.23 -18.94 -3.99
N PRO A 194 -13.51 -20.05 -3.27
CA PRO A 194 -14.74 -20.86 -3.29
C PRO A 194 -15.92 -20.24 -2.49
N PRO A 195 -17.16 -20.69 -2.72
CA PRO A 195 -18.33 -20.25 -1.95
C PRO A 195 -18.22 -20.66 -0.47
N PHE A 196 -18.88 -19.90 0.40
CA PHE A 196 -18.98 -20.18 1.82
C PHE A 196 -20.16 -21.12 2.10
N ASP A 197 -19.86 -22.41 2.18
CA ASP A 197 -20.85 -23.46 2.38
C ASP A 197 -21.09 -23.71 3.87
N LEU A 198 -22.33 -23.49 4.31
CA LEU A 198 -22.81 -23.88 5.64
C LEU A 198 -23.19 -25.35 5.59
N LYS A 199 -22.58 -26.16 6.45
CA LYS A 199 -22.75 -27.62 6.47
C LYS A 199 -22.67 -28.16 7.89
N CYS A 200 -23.30 -29.30 8.14
CA CYS A 200 -23.10 -30.01 9.40
C CYS A 200 -21.63 -30.45 9.54
N PRO A 201 -21.04 -30.33 10.73
CA PRO A 201 -19.73 -30.90 11.01
C PRO A 201 -19.73 -32.40 10.76
N THR A 202 -18.73 -32.90 10.04
CA THR A 202 -18.47 -34.34 9.98
C THR A 202 -17.95 -34.77 11.36
N LYS A 203 -18.63 -35.73 11.98
CA LYS A 203 -18.15 -36.41 13.19
C LYS A 203 -16.81 -37.11 12.94
#